data_AF-A0A1H0FFP1-F1
#
_entry.id   AF-A0A1H0FFP1-F1
#
_cell.length_a   1.000
_cell.length_b   1.000
_cell.length_c   1.000
_cell.angle_alpha   90.00
_cell.angle_beta   90.00
_cell.angle_gamma   90.00
#
_symmetry.space_group_name_H-M   'P 1'
#
loop_
_entity.id
_entity.type
_entity.pdbx_description
1 polymer ?
#
loop_
_entity_poly.entity_id
_entity_poly.type
_entity_poly.pdbx_seq_one_letter_code
_entity_poly.pdbx_strand_id
1 'polypeptide(L)'
;MPVKRKSRRFCSNRCSLAGTAAQRAGARRRPKPVCPRCGEPVLTRGAVHCGRTCANVTRRQEAEERRGEPAPCRRCGSTERRLRCDGPYCSWACFNEDRYERTGTFARWLAAWQVGEVSGTREDGSPDWRVRQGLVLLRGQRCEKCGWAEVNPVSGRVPLHVDHVEGDRTKNRPQDVRLLCPNCHALTPNYQHLNNPRVQPVRQKQSRRYQEVWLVERTA
;
A
#
# COMPACT_ATOMS: atom_id res chain seq x y z
N MET A 1 -46.71 -2.85 51.69
CA MET A 1 -45.33 -2.32 51.78
C MET A 1 -45.38 -0.87 52.27
N PRO A 2 -44.87 -0.53 53.45
CA PRO A 2 -44.98 0.83 53.97
C PRO A 2 -44.02 1.76 53.21
N VAL A 3 -44.57 2.82 52.61
CA VAL A 3 -43.80 3.85 51.90
C VAL A 3 -42.98 4.62 52.93
N LYS A 4 -41.65 4.44 52.96
CA LYS A 4 -40.76 5.20 53.84
C LYS A 4 -40.92 6.70 53.57
N ARG A 5 -41.56 7.42 54.49
CA ARG A 5 -41.62 8.89 54.47
C ARG A 5 -40.20 9.43 54.65
N LYS A 6 -39.63 10.03 53.59
CA LYS A 6 -38.33 10.72 53.68
C LYS A 6 -38.49 11.90 54.65
N SER A 7 -37.78 11.87 55.78
CA SER A 7 -37.69 13.04 56.66
C SER A 7 -37.01 14.17 55.89
N ARG A 8 -37.70 15.31 55.76
CA ARG A 8 -37.13 16.48 55.07
C ARG A 8 -36.13 17.12 56.02
N ARG A 9 -34.83 17.02 55.69
CA ARG A 9 -33.73 17.68 56.44
C ARG A 9 -33.82 19.22 56.45
N PHE A 10 -34.66 19.82 55.62
CA PHE A 10 -34.78 21.26 55.45
C PHE A 10 -36.25 21.70 55.44
N CYS A 11 -36.50 22.90 55.97
CA CYS A 11 -37.83 23.52 56.06
C CYS A 11 -38.54 23.69 54.70
N SER A 12 -37.79 23.87 53.63
CA SER A 12 -38.31 24.03 52.27
C SER A 12 -37.24 23.67 51.24
N ASN A 13 -37.64 23.53 49.98
CA ASN A 13 -36.68 23.41 48.87
C ASN A 13 -35.76 24.64 48.80
N ARG A 14 -36.26 25.84 49.14
CA ARG A 14 -35.45 27.05 49.23
C ARG A 14 -34.38 26.93 50.33
N CYS A 15 -34.74 26.41 51.51
CA CYS A 15 -33.79 26.13 52.60
C CYS A 15 -32.73 25.08 52.18
N SER A 16 -33.14 24.03 51.46
CA SER A 16 -32.24 22.99 50.95
C SER A 16 -31.24 23.52 49.91
N LEU A 17 -31.72 24.36 48.98
CA LEU A 17 -30.88 25.01 47.98
C LEU A 17 -29.92 26.02 48.61
N ALA A 18 -30.36 26.79 49.61
CA ALA A 18 -29.51 27.72 50.35
C ALA A 18 -28.41 26.98 51.15
N GLY A 19 -28.76 25.89 51.84
CA GLY A 19 -27.80 25.06 52.58
C GLY A 19 -26.76 24.41 51.67
N THR A 20 -27.17 23.89 50.52
CA THR A 20 -26.24 23.33 49.52
C THR A 20 -25.39 24.40 48.83
N ALA A 21 -25.91 25.60 48.60
CA ALA A 21 -25.15 26.72 48.09
C ALA A 21 -24.08 27.20 49.08
N ALA A 22 -24.41 27.31 50.37
CA ALA A 22 -23.46 27.66 51.43
C ALA A 22 -22.34 26.60 51.57
N GLN A 23 -22.68 25.31 51.52
CA GLN A 23 -21.69 24.22 51.52
C GLN A 23 -20.77 24.26 50.30
N ARG A 24 -21.30 24.59 49.11
CA ARG A 24 -20.50 24.74 47.88
C ARG A 24 -19.61 25.99 47.90
N ALA A 25 -20.07 27.08 48.52
CA ALA A 25 -19.31 28.31 48.65
C ALA A 25 -18.07 28.15 49.57
N GLY A 26 -18.17 27.31 50.61
CA GLY A 26 -17.05 26.99 51.51
C GLY A 26 -16.10 25.89 51.01
N ALA A 27 -16.46 25.15 49.94
CA ALA A 27 -15.65 24.06 49.44
C ALA A 27 -14.47 24.56 48.62
N ARG A 28 -13.23 24.32 49.09
CA ARG A 28 -12.02 24.57 48.29
C ARG A 28 -12.07 23.73 47.01
N ARG A 29 -12.02 24.37 45.85
CA ARG A 29 -11.91 23.67 44.56
C ARG A 29 -10.59 22.90 44.54
N ARG A 30 -10.66 21.58 44.31
CA ARG A 30 -9.43 20.79 44.09
C ARG A 30 -8.70 21.34 42.86
N PRO A 31 -7.36 21.46 42.90
CA PRO A 31 -6.59 21.85 41.73
C PRO A 31 -6.86 20.86 40.59
N LYS A 32 -6.94 21.37 39.36
CA LYS A 32 -7.10 20.52 38.18
C LYS A 32 -5.84 19.67 38.00
N PRO A 33 -5.96 18.39 37.62
CA PRO A 33 -4.78 17.59 37.29
C PRO A 33 -4.03 18.22 36.12
N VAL A 34 -2.71 18.12 36.13
CA VAL A 34 -1.84 18.64 35.08
C VAL A 34 -1.56 17.55 34.04
N CYS A 35 -1.41 17.96 32.79
CA CYS A 35 -1.07 17.06 31.69
C CYS A 35 0.39 16.60 31.84
N PRO A 36 0.68 15.29 31.88
CA PRO A 36 2.05 14.79 32.07
C PRO A 36 3.00 15.13 30.91
N ARG A 37 2.45 15.53 29.75
CA ARG A 37 3.22 15.86 28.55
C ARG A 37 3.59 17.35 28.46
N CYS A 38 2.67 18.26 28.83
CA CYS A 38 2.85 19.70 28.59
C CYS A 38 2.62 20.58 29.81
N GLY A 39 2.32 20.01 30.98
CA GLY A 39 2.06 20.76 32.21
C GLY A 39 0.72 21.49 32.29
N GLU A 40 0.06 21.73 31.15
CA GLU A 40 -1.24 22.41 31.08
C GLU A 40 -2.36 21.69 31.86
N PRO A 41 -3.32 22.43 32.44
CA PRO A 41 -4.40 21.85 33.22
C PRO A 41 -5.34 21.02 32.35
N VAL A 42 -5.68 19.82 32.83
CA VAL A 42 -6.66 18.94 32.19
C VAL A 42 -8.07 19.42 32.54
N LEU A 43 -8.79 19.87 31.51
CA LEU A 43 -10.13 20.43 31.65
C LEU A 43 -11.23 19.35 31.61
N THR A 44 -10.96 18.23 30.95
CA THR A 44 -11.92 17.13 30.79
C THR A 44 -11.86 16.18 31.98
N ARG A 45 -13.00 15.97 32.65
CA ARG A 45 -13.09 15.06 33.80
C ARG A 45 -12.74 13.63 33.39
N GLY A 46 -11.80 13.00 34.10
CA GLY A 46 -11.34 11.63 33.85
C GLY A 46 -10.30 11.48 32.73
N ALA A 47 -9.94 12.56 32.04
CA ALA A 47 -8.85 12.53 31.07
C ALA A 47 -7.48 12.61 31.77
N VAL A 48 -6.48 11.94 31.19
CA VAL A 48 -5.07 12.00 31.64
C VAL A 48 -4.32 13.15 30.97
N HIS A 49 -4.67 13.49 29.73
CA HIS A 49 -4.00 14.51 28.93
C HIS A 49 -4.94 15.70 28.66
N CYS A 50 -4.36 16.89 28.44
CA CYS A 50 -5.12 18.11 28.14
C CYS A 50 -5.88 18.05 26.80
N GLY A 51 -5.51 17.13 25.90
CA GLY A 51 -6.18 16.92 24.62
C GLY A 51 -5.64 15.72 23.83
N ARG A 52 -6.27 15.44 22.69
CA ARG A 52 -5.91 14.31 21.81
C ARG A 52 -4.47 14.39 21.31
N THR A 53 -3.95 15.58 21.07
CA THR A 53 -2.58 15.80 20.60
C THR A 53 -1.56 15.29 21.63
N CYS A 54 -1.68 15.71 22.89
CA CYS A 54 -0.80 15.24 23.97
C CYS A 54 -0.96 13.73 24.19
N ALA A 55 -2.19 13.20 24.17
CA ALA A 55 -2.43 11.77 24.27
C ALA A 55 -1.83 10.96 23.12
N ASN A 56 -1.82 11.50 21.90
CA ASN A 56 -1.22 10.82 20.74
C ASN A 56 0.30 10.84 20.79
N VAL A 57 0.89 11.93 21.26
CA VAL A 57 2.35 12.06 21.41
C VAL A 57 2.85 11.09 22.47
N THR A 58 2.24 11.07 23.67
CA THR A 58 2.62 10.11 24.71
C THR A 58 2.49 8.67 24.21
N ARG A 59 1.37 8.32 23.56
CA ARG A 59 1.21 6.97 22.97
C ARG A 59 2.25 6.63 21.91
N ARG A 60 2.71 7.61 21.12
CA ARG A 60 3.77 7.39 20.12
C ARG A 60 5.11 7.14 20.81
N GLN A 61 5.47 7.96 21.79
CA GLN A 61 6.69 7.81 22.58
C GLN A 61 6.72 6.45 23.29
N GLU A 62 5.67 6.10 24.02
CA GLU A 62 5.56 4.80 24.67
C GLU A 62 5.61 3.63 23.66
N ALA A 63 5.09 3.82 22.43
CA ALA A 63 5.18 2.82 21.38
C ALA A 63 6.57 2.74 20.76
N GLU A 64 7.32 3.84 20.70
CA GLU A 64 8.73 3.87 20.26
C GLU A 64 9.64 3.24 21.32
N GLU A 65 9.43 3.54 22.60
CA GLU A 65 10.17 2.92 23.72
C GLU A 65 9.96 1.40 23.80
N ARG A 66 8.74 0.92 23.50
CA ARG A 66 8.45 -0.52 23.39
C ARG A 66 9.02 -1.15 22.10
N ARG A 67 9.30 -0.36 21.07
CA ARG A 67 9.91 -0.87 19.84
C ARG A 67 11.40 -1.09 20.11
N GLY A 68 11.75 -2.32 20.49
CA GLY A 68 13.14 -2.76 20.50
C GLY A 68 13.74 -2.80 19.10
N GLU A 69 15.01 -3.19 19.02
CA GLU A 69 15.69 -3.38 17.74
C GLU A 69 14.94 -4.42 16.88
N PRO A 70 14.75 -4.15 15.57
CA PRO A 70 14.07 -5.08 14.71
C PRO A 70 14.84 -6.39 14.62
N ALA A 71 14.16 -7.52 14.82
CA ALA A 71 14.76 -8.84 14.61
C ALA A 71 15.38 -8.93 13.20
N PRO A 72 16.42 -9.74 12.98
CA PRO A 72 16.98 -9.93 11.65
C PRO A 72 15.95 -10.52 10.69
N CYS A 73 16.05 -10.17 9.40
CA CYS A 73 15.19 -10.76 8.37
C CYS A 73 15.41 -12.28 8.31
N ARG A 74 14.33 -13.06 8.37
CA ARG A 74 14.40 -14.54 8.32
C ARG A 74 15.07 -15.11 7.06
N ARG A 75 15.24 -14.29 6.02
CA ARG A 75 15.83 -14.73 4.77
C ARG A 75 17.24 -14.22 4.54
N CYS A 76 17.42 -12.90 4.48
CA CYS A 76 18.73 -12.32 4.18
C CYS A 76 19.55 -12.00 5.45
N GLY A 77 19.01 -12.22 6.64
CA GLY A 77 19.67 -11.90 7.91
C GLY A 77 19.77 -10.41 8.23
N SER A 78 19.44 -9.52 7.28
CA SER A 78 19.60 -8.07 7.46
C SER A 78 18.74 -7.52 8.61
N THR A 79 19.37 -6.69 9.43
CA THR A 79 18.74 -5.84 10.45
C THR A 79 18.31 -4.49 9.89
N GLU A 80 18.78 -4.13 8.69
CA GLU A 80 18.33 -2.93 7.97
C GLU A 80 16.93 -3.17 7.41
N ARG A 81 15.95 -2.49 8.00
CA ARG A 81 14.54 -2.63 7.63
C ARG A 81 13.99 -1.34 7.03
N ARG A 82 13.14 -1.50 6.02
CA ARG A 82 12.36 -0.38 5.49
C ARG A 82 11.38 0.11 6.56
N LEU A 83 11.11 1.42 6.56
CA LEU A 83 10.11 2.04 7.42
C LEU A 83 8.76 1.31 7.25
N ARG A 84 8.19 0.78 8.36
CA ARG A 84 6.94 -0.02 8.45
C ARG A 84 7.06 -1.53 8.14
N CYS A 85 8.26 -2.09 8.08
CA CYS A 85 8.45 -3.55 7.98
C CYS A 85 8.54 -4.20 9.38
N ASP A 86 7.41 -4.30 10.08
CA ASP A 86 7.31 -4.88 11.44
C ASP A 86 7.26 -6.43 11.44
N GLY A 87 7.18 -7.06 10.25
CA GLY A 87 7.03 -8.52 10.10
C GLY A 87 8.34 -9.32 10.22
N PRO A 88 8.40 -10.57 9.78
CA PRO A 88 9.64 -11.37 9.83
C PRO A 88 10.66 -11.09 8.72
N TYR A 89 10.35 -10.20 7.77
CA TYR A 89 11.19 -9.95 6.58
C TYR A 89 11.41 -8.46 6.34
N CYS A 90 12.58 -8.10 5.80
CA CYS A 90 12.95 -6.69 5.52
C CYS A 90 12.26 -6.12 4.27
N SER A 91 11.71 -6.97 3.41
CA SER A 91 11.03 -6.57 2.17
C SER A 91 10.05 -7.63 1.70
N TRP A 92 9.11 -7.22 0.83
CA TRP A 92 8.19 -8.15 0.17
C TRP A 92 8.92 -9.18 -0.71
N ALA A 93 10.06 -8.79 -1.30
CA ALA A 93 10.92 -9.70 -2.04
C ALA A 93 11.49 -10.81 -1.13
N CYS A 94 12.08 -10.43 0.01
CA CYS A 94 12.57 -11.41 0.99
C CYS A 94 11.46 -12.33 1.51
N PHE A 95 10.29 -11.78 1.85
CA PHE A 95 9.13 -12.60 2.26
C PHE A 95 8.76 -13.63 1.19
N ASN A 96 8.63 -13.18 -0.06
CA ASN A 96 8.16 -14.02 -1.14
C ASN A 96 9.14 -15.10 -1.53
N GLU A 97 10.42 -14.78 -1.77
CA GLU A 97 11.31 -15.82 -2.25
C GLU A 97 11.71 -16.83 -1.14
N ASP A 98 11.66 -16.47 0.17
CA ASP A 98 11.67 -17.47 1.27
C ASP A 98 10.43 -18.36 1.23
N ARG A 99 9.24 -17.74 1.08
CA ARG A 99 7.99 -18.47 0.98
C ARG A 99 8.04 -19.47 -0.18
N TYR A 100 8.54 -19.07 -1.34
CA TYR A 100 8.58 -19.91 -2.54
C TYR A 100 9.58 -21.04 -2.43
N GLU A 101 10.77 -20.77 -1.89
CA GLU A 101 11.80 -21.77 -1.69
C GLU A 101 11.33 -22.84 -0.70
N ARG A 102 10.84 -22.42 0.47
CA ARG A 102 10.37 -23.33 1.52
C ARG A 102 9.14 -24.16 1.12
N THR A 103 8.20 -23.59 0.36
CA THR A 103 6.93 -24.27 0.02
C THR A 103 6.91 -24.92 -1.37
N GLY A 104 7.91 -24.63 -2.20
CA GLY A 104 7.97 -25.05 -3.61
C GLY A 104 6.75 -24.60 -4.44
N THR A 105 5.93 -23.66 -3.97
CA THR A 105 4.66 -23.32 -4.67
C THR A 105 4.91 -22.68 -6.02
N PHE A 106 5.98 -21.90 -6.14
CA PHE A 106 6.33 -21.27 -7.41
C PHE A 106 6.89 -22.31 -8.39
N ALA A 107 7.80 -23.19 -7.94
CA ALA A 107 8.35 -24.25 -8.78
C ALA A 107 7.27 -25.20 -9.33
N ARG A 108 6.34 -25.65 -8.47
CA ARG A 108 5.20 -26.47 -8.90
C ARG A 108 4.30 -25.75 -9.90
N TRP A 109 3.99 -24.49 -9.63
CA TRP A 109 3.20 -23.69 -10.56
C TRP A 109 3.92 -23.48 -11.89
N LEU A 110 5.23 -23.21 -11.88
CA LEU A 110 6.03 -22.99 -13.08
C LEU A 110 6.04 -24.25 -13.95
N ALA A 111 6.27 -25.43 -13.35
CA ALA A 111 6.22 -26.70 -14.06
C ALA A 111 4.84 -26.93 -14.70
N ALA A 112 3.76 -26.78 -13.94
CA ALA A 112 2.38 -26.91 -14.45
C ALA A 112 2.08 -25.89 -15.56
N TRP A 113 2.58 -24.66 -15.44
CA TRP A 113 2.36 -23.60 -16.42
C TRP A 113 3.12 -23.87 -17.73
N GLN A 114 4.35 -24.39 -17.64
CA GLN A 114 5.16 -24.77 -18.81
C GLN A 114 4.49 -25.85 -19.66
N VAL A 115 3.87 -26.84 -19.02
CA VAL A 115 3.16 -27.93 -19.72
C VAL A 115 1.71 -27.58 -20.06
N GLY A 116 1.23 -26.40 -19.65
CA GLY A 116 -0.11 -25.91 -19.97
C GLY A 116 -1.23 -26.48 -19.10
N GLU A 117 -0.93 -27.12 -17.97
CA GLU A 117 -1.94 -27.53 -16.98
C GLU A 117 -2.62 -26.33 -16.32
N VAL A 118 -1.89 -25.24 -16.14
CA VAL A 118 -2.44 -23.95 -15.69
C VAL A 118 -2.30 -22.88 -16.77
N SER A 119 -3.32 -22.04 -16.94
CA SER A 119 -3.32 -20.99 -17.97
C SER A 119 -2.42 -19.81 -17.61
N GLY A 120 -2.24 -19.54 -16.32
CA GLY A 120 -1.61 -18.29 -15.87
C GLY A 120 -2.55 -17.07 -15.92
N THR A 121 -3.84 -17.29 -16.14
CA THR A 121 -4.88 -16.25 -16.15
C THR A 121 -5.70 -16.31 -14.85
N ARG A 122 -5.97 -15.15 -14.24
CA ARG A 122 -6.86 -15.00 -13.08
C ARG A 122 -8.32 -14.95 -13.52
N GLU A 123 -9.24 -15.04 -12.57
CA GLU A 123 -10.69 -15.02 -12.82
C GLU A 123 -11.17 -13.76 -13.57
N ASP A 124 -10.49 -12.63 -13.38
CA ASP A 124 -10.76 -11.36 -14.04
C ASP A 124 -10.12 -11.24 -15.45
N GLY A 125 -9.53 -12.32 -15.96
CA GLY A 125 -8.82 -12.33 -17.24
C GLY A 125 -7.43 -11.69 -17.19
N SER A 126 -6.98 -11.20 -16.03
CA SER A 126 -5.64 -10.62 -15.89
C SER A 126 -4.55 -11.70 -15.75
N PRO A 127 -3.30 -11.43 -16.15
CA PRO A 127 -2.21 -12.35 -15.89
C PRO A 127 -1.99 -12.53 -14.39
N ASP A 128 -1.76 -13.77 -13.98
CA ASP A 128 -1.21 -14.07 -12.66
C ASP A 128 0.16 -13.40 -12.51
N TRP A 129 0.45 -12.87 -11.32
CA TRP A 129 1.71 -12.20 -11.04
C TRP A 129 2.94 -13.10 -11.34
N ARG A 130 2.77 -14.43 -11.28
CA ARG A 130 3.80 -15.43 -11.59
C ARG A 130 4.17 -15.51 -13.06
N VAL A 131 3.28 -15.12 -13.98
CA VAL A 131 3.52 -15.19 -15.44
C VAL A 131 4.78 -14.42 -15.82
N ARG A 132 4.88 -13.16 -15.36
CA ARG A 132 6.06 -12.33 -15.65
C ARG A 132 7.35 -12.95 -15.09
N GLN A 133 7.29 -13.50 -13.87
CA GLN A 133 8.47 -14.10 -13.25
C GLN A 133 8.89 -15.38 -13.95
N GLY A 134 7.92 -16.23 -14.34
CA GLY A 134 8.16 -17.42 -15.15
C GLY A 134 8.83 -17.08 -16.48
N LEU A 135 8.32 -16.07 -17.21
CA LEU A 135 8.95 -15.62 -18.46
C LEU A 135 10.40 -15.21 -18.28
N VAL A 136 10.72 -14.44 -17.24
CA VAL A 136 12.11 -14.02 -16.96
C VAL A 136 13.02 -15.20 -16.66
N LEU A 137 12.52 -16.19 -15.91
CA LEU A 137 13.30 -17.39 -15.59
C LEU A 137 13.53 -18.28 -16.80
N LEU A 138 12.52 -18.43 -17.67
CA LEU A 138 12.58 -19.33 -18.82
C LEU A 138 13.30 -18.72 -20.02
N ARG A 139 13.16 -17.41 -20.23
CA ARG A 139 13.60 -16.72 -21.45
C ARG A 139 14.67 -15.65 -21.20
N GLY A 140 14.97 -15.38 -19.94
CA GLY A 140 15.91 -14.36 -19.52
C GLY A 140 15.29 -12.97 -19.41
N GLN A 141 16.05 -12.06 -18.83
CA GLN A 141 15.62 -10.69 -18.59
C GLN A 141 15.98 -9.76 -19.76
N ARG A 142 15.50 -10.10 -20.98
CA ARG A 142 15.76 -9.32 -22.21
C ARG A 142 14.52 -9.21 -23.09
N CYS A 143 14.51 -8.23 -23.99
CA CYS A 143 13.48 -8.11 -25.01
C CYS A 143 13.59 -9.28 -26.01
N GLU A 144 12.50 -10.00 -26.23
CA GLU A 144 12.44 -11.12 -27.17
C GLU A 144 12.45 -10.67 -28.64
N LYS A 145 12.20 -9.38 -28.92
CA LYS A 145 12.21 -8.82 -30.28
C LYS A 145 13.58 -8.22 -30.68
N CYS A 146 14.19 -7.42 -29.82
CA CYS A 146 15.43 -6.68 -30.15
C CYS A 146 16.62 -7.01 -29.25
N GLY A 147 16.47 -7.90 -28.27
CA GLY A 147 17.54 -8.27 -27.34
C GLY A 147 17.86 -7.25 -26.25
N TRP A 148 17.25 -6.05 -26.27
CA TRP A 148 17.51 -4.99 -25.29
C TRP A 148 17.31 -5.47 -23.83
N ALA A 149 18.30 -5.18 -22.98
CA ALA A 149 18.38 -5.70 -21.62
C ALA A 149 19.03 -4.71 -20.63
N GLU A 150 18.95 -3.40 -20.88
CA GLU A 150 19.54 -2.41 -19.96
C GLU A 150 18.78 -2.36 -18.64
N VAL A 151 19.56 -2.35 -17.55
CA VAL A 151 19.04 -2.28 -16.19
C VAL A 151 18.77 -0.83 -15.84
N ASN A 152 17.53 -0.53 -15.43
CA ASN A 152 17.23 0.79 -14.88
C ASN A 152 17.93 0.93 -13.51
N PRO A 153 18.76 1.97 -13.30
CA PRO A 153 19.60 2.08 -12.10
C PRO A 153 18.80 2.33 -10.82
N VAL A 154 17.60 2.90 -10.92
CA VAL A 154 16.74 3.20 -9.76
C VAL A 154 15.97 1.96 -9.31
N SER A 155 15.41 1.21 -10.26
CA SER A 155 14.59 0.03 -9.96
C SER A 155 15.41 -1.28 -9.88
N GLY A 156 16.64 -1.28 -10.40
CA GLY A 156 17.50 -2.45 -10.50
C GLY A 156 16.98 -3.54 -11.43
N ARG A 157 16.08 -3.20 -12.37
CA ARG A 157 15.42 -4.16 -13.26
C ARG A 157 15.46 -3.69 -14.70
N VAL A 158 15.49 -4.62 -15.65
CA VAL A 158 15.20 -4.32 -17.05
C VAL A 158 13.69 -4.07 -17.19
N PRO A 159 13.26 -2.88 -17.67
CA PRO A 159 11.84 -2.51 -17.75
C PRO A 159 11.18 -3.20 -18.95
N LEU A 160 10.95 -4.51 -18.83
CA LEU A 160 10.22 -5.32 -19.80
C LEU A 160 8.73 -5.39 -19.45
N HIS A 161 7.90 -5.43 -20.48
CA HIS A 161 6.45 -5.61 -20.42
C HIS A 161 6.07 -6.99 -20.95
N VAL A 162 5.01 -7.57 -20.41
CA VAL A 162 4.38 -8.77 -20.96
C VAL A 162 3.46 -8.32 -22.09
N ASP A 163 3.71 -8.81 -23.30
CA ASP A 163 2.94 -8.58 -24.52
C ASP A 163 2.23 -9.87 -24.93
N HIS A 164 0.94 -9.77 -25.25
CA HIS A 164 0.13 -10.87 -25.76
C HIS A 164 0.32 -10.96 -27.28
N VAL A 165 0.85 -12.08 -27.77
CA VAL A 165 1.24 -12.23 -29.18
C VAL A 165 0.06 -12.02 -30.12
N GLU A 166 -1.11 -12.58 -29.79
CA GLU A 166 -2.36 -12.42 -30.55
C GLU A 166 -3.21 -11.21 -30.11
N GLY A 167 -2.79 -10.49 -29.07
CA GLY A 167 -3.55 -9.35 -28.53
C GLY A 167 -4.76 -9.72 -27.65
N ASP A 168 -4.97 -11.01 -27.38
CA ASP A 168 -5.97 -11.48 -26.41
C ASP A 168 -5.37 -11.49 -25.00
N ARG A 169 -5.82 -10.55 -24.15
CA ARG A 169 -5.35 -10.39 -22.78
C ARG A 169 -5.64 -11.60 -21.88
N THR A 170 -6.62 -12.43 -22.24
CA THR A 170 -7.03 -13.59 -21.44
C THR A 170 -6.15 -14.82 -21.65
N LYS A 171 -5.34 -14.83 -22.72
CA LYS A 171 -4.42 -15.91 -23.04
C LYS A 171 -3.04 -15.67 -22.44
N ASN A 172 -2.78 -16.23 -21.26
CA ASN A 172 -1.52 -16.05 -20.53
C ASN A 172 -0.66 -17.32 -20.47
N ARG A 173 -0.89 -18.29 -21.37
CA ARG A 173 -0.05 -19.50 -21.46
C ARG A 173 1.33 -19.12 -21.98
N PRO A 174 2.38 -19.91 -21.71
CA PRO A 174 3.74 -19.55 -22.11
C PRO A 174 3.85 -19.14 -23.59
N GLN A 175 3.25 -19.89 -24.51
CA GLN A 175 3.30 -19.59 -25.95
C GLN A 175 2.56 -18.30 -26.37
N ASP A 176 1.58 -17.84 -25.58
CA ASP A 176 0.70 -16.72 -25.96
C ASP A 176 1.28 -15.36 -25.55
N VAL A 177 2.32 -15.36 -24.70
CA VAL A 177 2.91 -14.15 -24.12
C VAL A 177 4.41 -14.09 -24.36
N ARG A 178 4.94 -12.87 -24.45
CA ARG A 178 6.37 -12.58 -24.60
C ARG A 178 6.81 -11.34 -23.82
N LEU A 179 8.10 -11.21 -23.56
CA LEU A 179 8.71 -10.04 -22.94
C LEU A 179 9.22 -9.06 -24.00
N LEU A 180 8.69 -7.84 -24.01
CA LEU A 180 9.13 -6.76 -24.89
C LEU A 180 9.64 -5.56 -24.08
N CYS A 181 10.62 -4.85 -24.62
CA CYS A 181 10.98 -3.53 -24.10
C CYS A 181 9.88 -2.50 -24.42
N PRO A 182 9.86 -1.33 -23.75
CA PRO A 182 8.80 -0.34 -23.93
C PRO A 182 8.69 0.15 -25.38
N ASN A 183 9.83 0.30 -26.07
CA ASN A 183 9.89 0.74 -27.46
C ASN A 183 9.34 -0.32 -28.43
N CYS A 184 9.75 -1.58 -28.29
CA CYS A 184 9.22 -2.66 -29.12
C CYS A 184 7.74 -2.93 -28.86
N HIS A 185 7.30 -2.80 -27.60
CA HIS A 185 5.90 -2.95 -27.22
C HIS A 185 5.04 -1.83 -27.82
N ALA A 186 5.53 -0.59 -27.85
CA ALA A 186 4.83 0.54 -28.48
C ALA A 186 4.58 0.36 -29.98
N LEU A 187 5.33 -0.53 -30.63
CA LEU A 187 5.22 -0.85 -32.06
C LEU A 187 4.35 -2.08 -32.33
N THR A 188 3.72 -2.70 -31.32
CA THR A 188 2.80 -3.82 -31.56
C THR A 188 1.45 -3.29 -32.04
N PRO A 189 0.76 -4.01 -32.95
CA PRO A 189 -0.57 -3.59 -33.43
C PRO A 189 -1.60 -3.53 -32.29
N ASN A 190 -1.34 -4.26 -31.21
CA ASN A 190 -2.21 -4.39 -30.04
C ASN A 190 -1.77 -3.48 -28.88
N TYR A 191 -0.88 -2.52 -29.12
CA TYR A 191 -0.35 -1.66 -28.07
C TYR A 191 -1.48 -0.93 -27.33
N GLN A 192 -1.46 -1.02 -25.99
CA GLN A 192 -2.49 -0.48 -25.10
C GLN A 192 -3.91 -0.93 -25.47
N HIS A 193 -4.72 -0.04 -26.04
CA HIS A 193 -6.11 -0.28 -26.40
C HIS A 193 -6.34 -0.25 -27.91
N LEU A 194 -5.28 -0.31 -28.73
CA LEU A 194 -5.44 -0.31 -30.19
C LEU A 194 -6.21 -1.53 -30.71
N ASN A 195 -6.21 -2.64 -29.97
CA ASN A 195 -7.04 -3.82 -30.27
C ASN A 195 -8.49 -3.71 -29.73
N ASN A 196 -8.87 -2.59 -29.11
CA ASN A 196 -10.24 -2.37 -28.68
C ASN A 196 -11.01 -1.67 -29.81
N PRO A 197 -12.03 -2.29 -30.43
CA PRO A 197 -12.79 -1.69 -31.52
C PRO A 197 -13.51 -0.39 -31.13
N ARG A 198 -13.68 -0.12 -29.82
CA ARG A 198 -14.24 1.14 -29.30
C ARG A 198 -13.22 2.27 -29.26
N VAL A 199 -11.92 1.96 -29.29
CA VAL A 199 -10.84 2.94 -29.32
C VAL A 199 -10.42 3.11 -30.76
N GLN A 200 -11.08 4.02 -31.47
CA GLN A 200 -10.54 4.47 -32.75
C GLN A 200 -9.23 5.22 -32.47
N PRO A 201 -8.14 4.94 -33.20
CA PRO A 201 -6.93 5.73 -33.10
C PRO A 201 -7.32 7.18 -33.44
N VAL A 202 -7.28 8.05 -32.43
CA VAL A 202 -7.52 9.47 -32.62
C VAL A 202 -6.42 9.96 -33.55
N ARG A 203 -6.77 10.23 -34.81
CA ARG A 203 -5.88 10.90 -35.74
C ARG A 203 -5.67 12.31 -35.20
N GLN A 204 -4.64 12.51 -34.37
CA GLN A 204 -4.27 13.85 -33.93
C GLN A 204 -4.04 14.68 -35.21
N LYS A 205 -4.87 15.70 -35.43
CA LYS A 205 -4.62 16.68 -36.48
C LYS A 205 -3.32 17.38 -36.10
N GLN A 206 -2.20 16.94 -36.64
CA GLN A 206 -0.96 17.70 -36.57
C GLN A 206 -1.20 19.04 -37.27
N SER A 207 -0.76 20.13 -36.65
CA SER A 207 -0.83 21.43 -37.31
C SER A 207 -0.02 21.38 -38.61
N ARG A 208 -0.48 22.12 -39.62
CA ARG A 208 0.19 22.21 -40.93
C ARG A 208 1.68 22.61 -40.78
N ARG A 209 1.95 23.49 -39.81
CA ARG A 209 3.30 23.91 -39.41
C ARG A 209 4.19 22.78 -38.88
N TYR A 210 3.64 21.82 -38.13
CA TYR A 210 4.40 20.66 -37.67
C TYR A 210 4.75 19.72 -38.84
N GLN A 211 3.83 19.55 -39.79
CA GLN A 211 4.05 18.72 -40.99
C GLN A 211 5.13 19.32 -41.90
N GLU A 212 5.12 20.64 -42.09
CA GLU A 212 6.11 21.36 -42.90
C GLU A 212 7.54 21.24 -42.31
N VAL A 213 7.70 21.43 -41.00
CA VAL A 213 9.02 21.29 -40.32
C VAL A 213 9.54 19.85 -40.43
N TRP A 214 8.68 18.84 -40.19
CA TRP A 214 9.08 17.42 -40.24
C TRP A 214 9.45 16.94 -41.65
N LEU A 215 8.88 17.53 -42.71
CA LEU A 215 9.13 17.12 -44.09
C LEU A 215 10.39 17.78 -44.68
N VAL A 216 10.67 19.04 -44.32
CA VAL A 216 11.86 19.77 -44.81
C VAL A 216 13.17 19.14 -44.31
N GLU A 217 13.18 18.56 -43.10
CA GLU A 217 14.36 17.90 -42.51
C GLU A 217 14.66 16.49 -43.06
N ARG A 218 13.77 15.89 -43.86
CA ARG A 218 13.99 14.55 -44.46
C ARG A 218 14.46 14.59 -45.92
N THR A 219 14.51 15.77 -46.52
CA THR A 219 14.88 15.97 -47.93
C THR A 219 16.19 16.74 -48.10
N ALA A 220 16.94 16.96 -47.02
CA ALA A 220 18.30 17.51 -47.02
C ALA A 220 19.30 16.41 -46.63
#